data_AF-A0A7W8A000-F1
#
_entry.id   AF-A0A7W8A000-F1
#
_cell.length_a   1.000
_cell.length_b   1.000
_cell.length_c   1.000
_cell.angle_alpha   90.00
_cell.angle_beta   90.00
_cell.angle_gamma   90.00
#
_symmetry.space_group_name_H-M   'P 1'
#
loop_
_entity.id
_entity.type
_entity.pdbx_description
1 polymer ?
#
loop_
_entity_poly.entity_id
_entity_poly.type
_entity_poly.pdbx_seq_one_letter_code
_entity_poly.pdbx_strand_id
1 'polypeptide(L)'
;MARDPSPVARQVARDRNDSEWAAARPPQKRQEPSRRRKAAATDSATVDLVDWLSENPETIEQIQTVGNILAGPVVRQLDEKFGGSEPRSARRKLTEHFWCDLLVAAAEAIEEFSKALDQVPEYMTAVIMRSRAAERRSPFVNGLVGLAARTAWEPIKNMIHTTGVKELQRTCRILSVLICPAPENHKAVRDGALLPLAQEGLLETSKERLEQVFPADWVRRLREGLDQA
;
A
#
# COMPACT_ATOMS: atom_id res chain seq x y z
N MET A 1 -12.09 14.69 -10.58
CA MET A 1 -10.98 14.49 -9.63
C MET A 1 -11.37 15.17 -8.33
N ALA A 2 -11.29 14.45 -7.21
CA ALA A 2 -11.82 14.90 -5.93
C ALA A 2 -11.18 16.23 -5.51
N ARG A 3 -11.99 17.29 -5.44
CA ARG A 3 -11.62 18.51 -4.69
C ARG A 3 -11.45 18.09 -3.24
N ASP A 4 -10.44 18.63 -2.55
CA ASP A 4 -10.33 18.47 -1.10
C ASP A 4 -11.70 18.77 -0.47
N PRO A 5 -12.39 17.77 0.12
CA PRO A 5 -13.69 18.00 0.72
C PRO A 5 -13.50 18.96 1.89
N SER A 6 -14.27 20.05 1.93
CA SER A 6 -14.20 21.02 3.03
C SER A 6 -14.24 20.33 4.40
N PRO A 7 -13.66 20.90 5.47
CA PRO A 7 -13.68 20.31 6.81
C PRO A 7 -15.09 19.89 7.27
N VAL A 8 -16.11 20.67 6.91
CA VAL A 8 -17.53 20.35 7.17
C VAL A 8 -17.97 19.07 6.46
N ALA A 9 -17.62 18.90 5.19
CA ALA A 9 -17.97 17.70 4.43
C ALA A 9 -17.27 16.45 4.98
N ARG A 10 -16.03 16.58 5.46
CA ARG A 10 -15.31 15.48 6.12
C ARG A 10 -15.95 15.09 7.45
N GLN A 11 -16.34 16.07 8.27
CA GLN A 11 -17.05 15.79 9.51
C GLN A 11 -18.41 15.11 9.27
N VAL A 12 -19.18 15.55 8.28
CA VAL A 12 -20.44 14.89 7.89
C VAL A 12 -20.20 13.44 7.45
N ALA A 13 -19.11 13.16 6.75
CA ALA A 13 -18.75 11.80 6.35
C ALA A 13 -18.41 10.92 7.57
N ARG A 14 -17.70 11.45 8.58
CA ARG A 14 -17.44 10.76 9.85
C ARG A 14 -18.73 10.45 10.60
N ASP A 15 -19.59 11.45 10.79
CA ASP A 15 -20.85 11.29 11.55
C ASP A 15 -21.77 10.25 10.89
N ARG A 16 -21.84 10.25 9.55
CA ARG A 16 -22.57 9.24 8.78
C ARG A 16 -22.01 7.85 9.04
N ASN A 17 -20.70 7.70 8.98
CA ASN A 17 -20.03 6.42 9.15
C ASN A 17 -20.21 5.86 10.58
N ASP A 18 -20.07 6.72 11.58
CA ASP A 18 -20.34 6.36 12.98
C ASP A 18 -21.78 5.87 13.18
N SER A 19 -22.73 6.54 12.53
CA SER A 19 -24.14 6.13 12.53
C SER A 19 -24.34 4.78 11.84
N GLU A 20 -23.69 4.54 10.69
CA GLU A 20 -23.75 3.29 9.95
C GLU A 20 -23.10 2.12 10.71
N TRP A 21 -21.97 2.36 11.37
CA TRP A 21 -21.30 1.42 12.26
C TRP A 21 -22.20 1.03 13.45
N ALA A 22 -22.82 2.02 14.10
CA ALA A 22 -23.74 1.80 15.20
C ALA A 22 -24.98 1.02 14.77
N ALA A 23 -25.54 1.34 13.59
CA ALA A 23 -26.68 0.64 13.01
C ALA A 23 -26.34 -0.81 12.58
N ALA A 24 -25.08 -1.08 12.24
CA ALA A 24 -24.61 -2.41 11.82
C ALA A 24 -24.22 -3.32 13.00
N ARG A 25 -24.73 -3.07 14.22
CA ARG A 25 -24.51 -3.93 15.40
C ARG A 25 -24.91 -5.38 15.12
N PRO A 26 -24.07 -6.37 15.47
CA PRO A 26 -24.44 -7.77 15.29
C PRO A 26 -25.52 -8.11 16.33
N PRO A 27 -26.58 -8.85 15.96
CA PRO A 27 -27.40 -9.52 16.98
C PRO A 27 -26.50 -10.48 17.78
N GLN A 28 -26.78 -10.65 19.07
CA GLN A 28 -25.97 -11.34 20.10
C GLN A 28 -25.53 -12.80 19.80
N LYS A 29 -25.78 -13.34 18.60
CA LYS A 29 -25.49 -14.73 18.20
C LYS A 29 -24.79 -14.91 16.85
N ARG A 30 -24.39 -13.85 16.14
CA ARG A 30 -23.73 -14.01 14.83
C ARG A 30 -22.21 -14.12 15.01
N GLN A 31 -21.64 -15.27 14.61
CA GLN A 31 -20.17 -15.48 14.61
C GLN A 31 -19.46 -14.63 13.55
N GLU A 32 -20.11 -14.36 12.41
CA GLU A 32 -19.51 -13.56 11.33
C GLU A 32 -20.09 -12.14 11.24
N PRO A 33 -19.22 -11.11 11.11
CA PRO A 33 -19.61 -9.74 10.82
C PRO A 33 -20.40 -9.64 9.52
N SER A 34 -21.49 -8.87 9.53
CA SER A 34 -22.29 -8.64 8.31
C SER A 34 -21.50 -7.83 7.27
N ARG A 35 -21.86 -7.95 5.98
CA ARG A 35 -21.27 -7.14 4.90
C ARG A 35 -21.34 -5.64 5.21
N ARG A 36 -22.49 -5.17 5.71
CA ARG A 36 -22.68 -3.77 6.10
C ARG A 36 -21.74 -3.34 7.23
N ARG A 37 -21.47 -4.23 8.20
CA ARG A 37 -20.54 -3.95 9.30
C ARG A 37 -19.09 -3.88 8.81
N LYS A 38 -18.72 -4.78 7.91
CA LYS A 38 -17.41 -4.77 7.24
C LYS A 38 -17.19 -3.49 6.43
N ALA A 39 -18.18 -3.09 5.63
CA ALA A 39 -18.15 -1.85 4.85
C ALA A 39 -17.99 -0.61 5.75
N ALA A 40 -18.79 -0.47 6.81
CA ALA A 40 -18.67 0.66 7.73
C ALA A 40 -17.28 0.74 8.41
N ALA A 41 -16.68 -0.41 8.76
CA ALA A 41 -15.32 -0.43 9.30
C ALA A 41 -14.28 0.04 8.27
N THR A 42 -14.35 -0.44 7.03
CA THR A 42 -13.43 0.00 5.96
C THR A 42 -13.67 1.44 5.55
N ASP A 43 -14.91 1.91 5.55
CA ASP A 43 -15.23 3.30 5.30
C ASP A 43 -14.64 4.20 6.39
N SER A 44 -14.51 3.69 7.63
CA SER A 44 -13.90 4.47 8.73
C SER A 44 -12.43 4.71 8.43
N ALA A 45 -11.73 3.66 8.02
CA ALA A 45 -10.36 3.76 7.53
C ALA A 45 -10.24 4.67 6.29
N THR A 46 -11.17 4.59 5.33
CA THR A 46 -11.17 5.46 4.15
C THR A 46 -11.31 6.93 4.53
N VAL A 47 -12.18 7.26 5.50
CA VAL A 47 -12.34 8.64 5.98
C VAL A 47 -11.06 9.13 6.66
N ASP A 48 -10.43 8.31 7.52
CA ASP A 48 -9.15 8.64 8.14
C ASP A 48 -8.06 8.94 7.10
N LEU A 49 -7.99 8.15 6.02
CA LEU A 49 -7.06 8.39 4.92
C LEU A 49 -7.35 9.72 4.20
N VAL A 50 -8.62 10.05 3.98
CA VAL A 50 -9.00 11.33 3.36
C VAL A 50 -8.65 12.51 4.27
N ASP A 51 -8.86 12.38 5.57
CA ASP A 51 -8.47 13.41 6.54
C ASP A 51 -6.96 13.58 6.59
N TRP A 52 -6.21 12.48 6.66
CA TRP A 52 -4.76 12.51 6.60
C TRP A 52 -4.26 13.18 5.31
N LEU A 53 -4.85 12.85 4.14
CA LEU A 53 -4.50 13.50 2.88
C LEU A 53 -4.74 15.01 2.90
N SER A 54 -5.81 15.47 3.55
CA SER A 54 -6.10 16.90 3.65
C SER A 54 -5.03 17.67 4.45
N GLU A 55 -4.34 16.99 5.35
CA GLU A 55 -3.21 17.53 6.11
C GLU A 55 -1.86 17.35 5.39
N ASN A 56 -1.84 16.57 4.30
CA ASN A 56 -0.64 16.20 3.53
C ASN A 56 -0.80 16.52 2.03
N PRO A 57 -0.88 17.81 1.64
CA PRO A 57 -1.20 18.23 0.27
C PRO A 57 -0.18 17.77 -0.78
N GLU A 58 1.09 17.64 -0.43
CA GLU A 58 2.12 17.10 -1.34
C GLU A 58 1.80 15.66 -1.77
N THR A 59 1.23 14.84 -0.87
CA THR A 59 0.79 13.48 -1.20
C THR A 59 -0.44 13.49 -2.12
N ILE A 60 -1.32 14.48 -2.03
CA ILE A 60 -2.44 14.64 -2.97
C ILE A 60 -1.91 14.86 -4.39
N GLU A 61 -0.89 15.71 -4.56
CA GLU A 61 -0.27 15.96 -5.87
C GLU A 61 0.38 14.69 -6.44
N GLN A 62 1.05 13.90 -5.60
CA GLN A 62 1.62 12.60 -5.98
C GLN A 62 0.53 11.61 -6.39
N ILE A 63 -0.57 11.50 -5.65
CA ILE A 63 -1.71 10.64 -5.99
C ILE A 63 -2.29 11.03 -7.36
N GLN A 64 -2.48 12.34 -7.62
CA GLN A 64 -2.97 12.82 -8.90
C GLN A 64 -1.99 12.50 -10.04
N THR A 65 -0.69 12.69 -9.80
CA THR A 65 0.37 12.37 -10.75
C THR A 65 0.37 10.89 -11.11
N VAL A 66 0.36 10.00 -10.11
CA VAL A 66 0.29 8.55 -10.30
C VAL A 66 -0.99 8.15 -11.05
N GLY A 67 -2.14 8.69 -10.65
CA GLY A 67 -3.41 8.44 -11.33
C GLY A 67 -3.39 8.84 -12.81
N ASN A 68 -2.80 9.99 -13.13
CA ASN A 68 -2.69 10.49 -14.51
C ASN A 68 -1.71 9.66 -15.35
N ILE A 69 -0.57 9.27 -14.78
CA ILE A 69 0.44 8.43 -15.44
C ILE A 69 -0.11 7.04 -15.74
N LEU A 70 -0.90 6.47 -14.85
CA LEU A 70 -1.42 5.11 -15.01
C LEU A 70 -2.65 5.08 -15.93
N ALA A 71 -3.67 5.88 -15.66
CA ALA A 71 -4.97 5.70 -16.31
C ALA A 71 -4.94 5.99 -17.81
N GLY A 72 -4.38 7.13 -18.22
CA GLY A 72 -4.42 7.56 -19.63
C GLY A 72 -3.65 6.62 -20.58
N PRO A 73 -2.35 6.38 -20.36
CA PRO A 73 -1.54 5.51 -21.20
C PRO A 73 -2.01 4.06 -21.22
N VAL A 74 -2.38 3.49 -20.07
CA VAL A 74 -2.83 2.07 -20.00
C VAL A 74 -4.15 1.90 -20.73
N VAL A 75 -5.13 2.79 -20.51
CA VAL A 75 -6.42 2.74 -21.24
C VAL A 75 -6.19 2.89 -22.74
N ARG A 76 -5.33 3.83 -23.15
CA ARG A 76 -5.00 4.04 -24.57
C ARG A 76 -4.40 2.79 -25.21
N GLN A 77 -3.39 2.18 -24.58
CA GLN A 77 -2.76 0.98 -25.12
C GLN A 77 -3.73 -0.22 -25.16
N LEU A 78 -4.66 -0.31 -24.21
CA LEU A 78 -5.68 -1.34 -24.21
C LEU A 78 -6.70 -1.12 -25.34
N ASP A 79 -7.12 0.12 -25.56
CA ASP A 79 -7.99 0.46 -26.69
C ASP A 79 -7.28 0.22 -28.04
N GLU A 80 -5.99 0.55 -28.16
CA GLU A 80 -5.19 0.29 -29.38
C GLU A 80 -5.08 -1.21 -29.69
N LYS A 81 -4.84 -2.05 -28.67
CA LYS A 81 -4.63 -3.49 -28.85
C LYS A 81 -5.91 -4.31 -28.89
N PHE A 82 -6.97 -3.86 -28.22
CA PHE A 82 -8.20 -4.65 -28.00
C PHE A 82 -9.50 -3.92 -28.34
N GLY A 83 -9.45 -2.64 -28.73
CA GLY A 83 -10.63 -1.82 -28.97
C GLY A 83 -11.40 -2.14 -30.26
N GLY A 84 -10.85 -2.98 -31.14
CA GLY A 84 -11.51 -3.39 -32.39
C GLY A 84 -12.49 -4.57 -32.26
N SER A 85 -12.31 -5.44 -31.26
CA SER A 85 -13.09 -6.68 -31.14
C SER A 85 -14.18 -6.61 -30.06
N GLU A 86 -13.91 -6.04 -28.87
CA GLU A 86 -14.94 -5.80 -27.84
C GLU A 86 -14.56 -4.68 -26.83
N PRO A 87 -14.58 -3.39 -27.24
CA PRO A 87 -14.14 -2.28 -26.40
C PRO A 87 -14.94 -2.12 -25.09
N ARG A 88 -16.22 -2.52 -25.06
CA ARG A 88 -17.04 -2.45 -23.85
C ARG A 88 -16.69 -3.52 -22.83
N SER A 89 -16.34 -4.74 -23.24
CA SER A 89 -16.00 -5.83 -22.31
C SER A 89 -14.61 -5.63 -21.72
N ALA A 90 -13.64 -5.18 -22.52
CA ALA A 90 -12.31 -4.80 -22.05
C ALA A 90 -12.36 -3.66 -21.02
N ARG A 91 -13.12 -2.59 -21.31
CA ARG A 91 -13.30 -1.47 -20.39
C ARG A 91 -14.07 -1.86 -19.11
N ARG A 92 -15.03 -2.78 -19.21
CA ARG A 92 -15.73 -3.31 -18.04
C ARG A 92 -14.79 -4.09 -17.11
N LYS A 93 -13.88 -4.89 -17.65
CA LYS A 93 -12.86 -5.59 -16.84
C LYS A 93 -11.91 -4.62 -16.13
N LEU A 94 -11.59 -3.48 -16.74
CA LEU A 94 -10.83 -2.41 -16.07
C LEU A 94 -11.57 -1.82 -14.86
N THR A 95 -12.90 -1.82 -14.88
CA THR A 95 -13.72 -1.34 -13.76
C THR A 95 -14.02 -2.42 -12.71
N GLU A 96 -13.74 -3.69 -13.00
CA GLU A 96 -13.92 -4.84 -12.09
C GLU A 96 -12.59 -5.15 -11.37
N HIS A 97 -12.17 -4.25 -10.47
CA HIS A 97 -10.99 -4.37 -9.59
C HIS A 97 -9.58 -4.32 -10.21
N PHE A 98 -9.44 -4.31 -11.53
CA PHE A 98 -8.13 -4.24 -12.19
C PHE A 98 -7.19 -3.16 -11.63
N TRP A 99 -7.70 -1.92 -11.45
CA TRP A 99 -6.85 -0.81 -11.00
C TRP A 99 -6.35 -0.97 -9.57
N CYS A 100 -7.20 -1.43 -8.66
CA CYS A 100 -6.78 -1.68 -7.28
C CYS A 100 -5.83 -2.90 -7.20
N ASP A 101 -6.02 -3.94 -8.03
CA ASP A 101 -5.05 -5.04 -8.12
C ASP A 101 -3.69 -4.56 -8.64
N LEU A 102 -3.67 -3.74 -9.69
CA LEU A 102 -2.44 -3.18 -10.25
C LEU A 102 -1.68 -2.32 -9.24
N LEU A 103 -2.39 -1.46 -8.50
CA LEU A 103 -1.78 -0.58 -7.51
C LEU A 103 -1.24 -1.35 -6.31
N VAL A 104 -1.97 -2.36 -5.83
CA VAL A 104 -1.47 -3.26 -4.78
C VAL A 104 -0.22 -4.00 -5.25
N ALA A 105 -0.26 -4.59 -6.45
CA ALA A 105 0.89 -5.29 -7.01
C ALA A 105 2.10 -4.38 -7.20
N ALA A 106 1.89 -3.11 -7.59
CA ALA A 106 2.96 -2.12 -7.67
C ALA A 106 3.55 -1.80 -6.28
N ALA A 107 2.73 -1.64 -5.26
CA ALA A 107 3.20 -1.40 -3.89
C ALA A 107 3.98 -2.60 -3.31
N GLU A 108 3.54 -3.82 -3.61
CA GLU A 108 4.26 -5.06 -3.25
C GLU A 108 5.58 -5.19 -4.02
N ALA A 109 5.60 -4.87 -5.32
CA ALA A 109 6.84 -4.88 -6.10
C ALA A 109 7.87 -3.86 -5.58
N ILE A 110 7.41 -2.67 -5.15
CA ILE A 110 8.28 -1.67 -4.50
C ILE A 110 8.81 -2.18 -3.16
N GLU A 111 7.98 -2.87 -2.36
CA GLU A 111 8.41 -3.50 -1.10
C GLU A 111 9.53 -4.50 -1.33
N GLU A 112 9.34 -5.41 -2.28
CA GLU A 112 10.32 -6.45 -2.61
C GLU A 112 11.60 -5.83 -3.20
N PHE A 113 11.48 -4.74 -3.96
CA PHE A 113 12.64 -3.97 -4.40
C PHE A 113 13.42 -3.38 -3.21
N SER A 114 12.74 -2.75 -2.25
CA SER A 114 13.36 -2.24 -1.03
C SER A 114 14.08 -3.33 -0.24
N LYS A 115 13.46 -4.50 -0.06
CA LYS A 115 14.09 -5.66 0.58
C LYS A 115 15.30 -6.18 -0.20
N ALA A 116 15.26 -6.14 -1.53
CA ALA A 116 16.39 -6.53 -2.35
C ALA A 116 17.58 -5.58 -2.18
N LEU A 117 17.34 -4.27 -1.98
CA LEU A 117 18.40 -3.31 -1.67
C LEU A 117 19.12 -3.63 -0.36
N ASP A 118 18.45 -4.28 0.60
CA ASP A 118 19.06 -4.71 1.86
C ASP A 118 20.08 -5.84 1.68
N GLN A 119 20.00 -6.59 0.59
CA GLN A 119 20.89 -7.73 0.29
C GLN A 119 22.12 -7.35 -0.55
N VAL A 120 22.21 -6.10 -0.98
CA VAL A 120 23.31 -5.62 -1.84
C VAL A 120 24.68 -5.72 -1.16
N PRO A 121 24.86 -5.39 0.13
CA PRO A 121 26.16 -5.51 0.79
C PRO A 121 26.72 -6.94 0.79
N GLU A 122 25.87 -7.94 0.99
CA GLU A 122 26.24 -9.36 0.96
C GLU A 122 26.70 -9.76 -0.45
N TYR A 123 25.97 -9.32 -1.47
CA TYR A 123 26.34 -9.53 -2.86
C TYR A 123 27.69 -8.86 -3.21
N MET A 124 27.87 -7.59 -2.83
CA MET A 124 29.13 -6.85 -3.01
C MET A 124 30.31 -7.59 -2.36
N THR A 125 30.12 -8.05 -1.12
CA THR A 125 31.12 -8.82 -0.38
C THR A 125 31.49 -10.10 -1.13
N ALA A 126 30.51 -10.86 -1.60
CA ALA A 126 30.74 -12.10 -2.35
C ALA A 126 31.45 -11.86 -3.69
N VAL A 127 31.15 -10.76 -4.40
CA VAL A 127 31.83 -10.39 -5.65
C VAL A 127 33.29 -10.01 -5.38
N ILE A 128 33.55 -9.16 -4.37
CA ILE A 128 34.91 -8.73 -4.01
C ILE A 128 35.77 -9.94 -3.61
N MET A 129 35.24 -10.83 -2.77
CA MET A 129 35.95 -12.02 -2.33
C MET A 129 36.28 -12.95 -3.51
N ARG A 130 35.33 -13.17 -4.43
CA ARG A 130 35.56 -13.97 -5.65
C ARG A 130 36.64 -13.37 -6.56
N SER A 131 36.59 -12.06 -6.81
CA SER A 131 37.58 -11.36 -7.64
C SER A 131 38.99 -11.46 -7.03
N ARG A 132 39.14 -11.22 -5.72
CA ARG A 132 40.45 -11.31 -5.05
C ARG A 132 41.04 -12.71 -5.10
N ALA A 133 40.21 -13.74 -4.92
CA ALA A 133 40.63 -15.12 -5.02
C ALA A 133 41.11 -15.48 -6.44
N ALA A 134 40.36 -15.06 -7.46
CA ALA A 134 40.72 -15.28 -8.87
C ALA A 134 42.07 -14.64 -9.24
N GLU A 135 42.35 -13.47 -8.66
CA GLU A 135 43.61 -12.74 -8.87
C GLU A 135 44.76 -13.15 -7.92
N ARG A 136 44.58 -14.20 -7.12
CA ARG A 136 45.56 -14.70 -6.14
C ARG A 136 46.07 -13.61 -5.18
N ARG A 137 45.24 -12.61 -4.88
CA ARG A 137 45.56 -11.56 -3.89
C ARG A 137 45.52 -12.16 -2.48
N SER A 138 46.21 -11.53 -1.52
CA SER A 138 46.21 -12.03 -0.14
C SER A 138 44.77 -12.15 0.40
N PRO A 139 44.48 -13.21 1.17
CA PRO A 139 43.16 -13.38 1.78
C PRO A 139 42.84 -12.16 2.65
N PHE A 140 41.71 -11.55 2.40
CA PHE A 140 41.20 -10.47 3.25
C PHE A 140 40.26 -11.05 4.30
N VAL A 141 40.20 -10.42 5.47
CA VAL A 141 39.25 -10.82 6.51
C VAL A 141 37.84 -10.53 5.99
N ASN A 142 37.03 -11.59 5.82
CA ASN A 142 35.66 -11.50 5.29
C ASN A 142 34.82 -10.45 6.03
N GLY A 143 34.91 -10.44 7.36
CA GLY A 143 34.22 -9.45 8.21
C GLY A 143 34.61 -7.99 7.88
N LEU A 144 35.85 -7.74 7.46
CA LEU A 144 36.32 -6.40 7.13
C LEU A 144 35.83 -5.95 5.74
N VAL A 145 35.75 -6.87 4.76
CA VAL A 145 35.09 -6.59 3.46
C VAL A 145 33.60 -6.32 3.67
N GLY A 146 32.92 -7.15 4.46
CA GLY A 146 31.50 -7.01 4.74
C GLY A 146 31.17 -5.69 5.45
N LEU A 147 32.00 -5.27 6.40
CA LEU A 147 31.86 -3.96 7.03
C LEU A 147 32.05 -2.83 6.02
N ALA A 148 33.11 -2.88 5.21
CA ALA A 148 33.36 -1.85 4.19
C ALA A 148 32.24 -1.77 3.15
N ALA A 149 31.70 -2.91 2.70
CA ALA A 149 30.59 -2.97 1.77
C ALA A 149 29.31 -2.34 2.34
N ARG A 150 28.94 -2.67 3.59
CA ARG A 150 27.79 -2.04 4.26
C ARG A 150 27.98 -0.53 4.43
N THR A 151 29.12 -0.10 4.93
CA THR A 151 29.43 1.33 5.13
C THR A 151 29.40 2.11 3.82
N ALA A 152 29.88 1.52 2.71
CA ALA A 152 29.84 2.16 1.39
C ALA A 152 28.43 2.16 0.77
N TRP A 153 27.62 1.13 1.05
CA TRP A 153 26.28 0.99 0.49
C TRP A 153 25.25 1.89 1.16
N GLU A 154 25.34 2.08 2.48
CA GLU A 154 24.33 2.79 3.26
C GLU A 154 23.97 4.19 2.71
N PRO A 155 24.94 5.05 2.31
CA PRO A 155 24.60 6.34 1.70
C PRO A 155 23.86 6.21 0.36
N ILE A 156 24.19 5.19 -0.45
CA ILE A 156 23.56 4.94 -1.75
C ILE A 156 22.11 4.47 -1.54
N LYS A 157 21.90 3.55 -0.60
CA LYS A 157 20.57 3.11 -0.20
C LYS A 157 19.72 4.27 0.30
N ASN A 158 20.30 5.14 1.13
CA ASN A 158 19.61 6.34 1.61
C ASN A 158 19.22 7.28 0.47
N MET A 159 20.09 7.49 -0.52
CA MET A 159 19.72 8.26 -1.72
C MET A 159 18.50 7.67 -2.44
N ILE A 160 18.43 6.35 -2.62
CA ILE A 160 17.28 5.68 -3.25
C ILE A 160 16.01 5.83 -2.43
N HIS A 161 16.11 5.86 -1.09
CA HIS A 161 14.94 6.14 -0.26
C HIS A 161 14.50 7.61 -0.37
N THR A 162 15.44 8.55 -0.45
CA THR A 162 15.12 9.98 -0.62
C THR A 162 14.52 10.34 -1.98
N THR A 163 14.57 9.44 -2.99
CA THR A 163 13.91 9.68 -4.29
C THR A 163 12.40 9.44 -4.27
N GLY A 164 11.79 9.26 -3.09
CA GLY A 164 10.32 9.19 -2.98
C GLY A 164 9.75 7.78 -3.14
N VAL A 165 10.57 6.73 -3.07
CA VAL A 165 10.13 5.34 -3.36
C VAL A 165 9.11 4.85 -2.34
N LYS A 166 9.29 5.17 -1.06
CA LYS A 166 8.35 4.80 0.01
C LYS A 166 7.05 5.60 -0.10
N GLU A 167 7.16 6.86 -0.47
CA GLU A 167 6.04 7.77 -0.70
C GLU A 167 5.21 7.31 -1.90
N LEU A 168 5.85 6.85 -2.97
CA LEU A 168 5.20 6.23 -4.12
C LEU A 168 4.48 4.93 -3.72
N GLN A 169 5.12 4.08 -2.93
CA GLN A 169 4.52 2.86 -2.41
C GLN A 169 3.25 3.16 -1.59
N ARG A 170 3.36 4.10 -0.63
CA ARG A 170 2.23 4.55 0.18
C ARG A 170 1.12 5.14 -0.67
N THR A 171 1.47 5.94 -1.67
CA THR A 171 0.55 6.52 -2.65
C THR A 171 -0.24 5.44 -3.39
N CYS A 172 0.43 4.39 -3.86
CA CYS A 172 -0.23 3.25 -4.51
C CYS A 172 -1.22 2.55 -3.56
N ARG A 173 -0.83 2.32 -2.30
CA ARG A 173 -1.70 1.72 -1.28
C ARG A 173 -2.94 2.60 -1.03
N ILE A 174 -2.75 3.89 -0.77
CA ILE A 174 -3.85 4.83 -0.52
C ILE A 174 -4.81 4.86 -1.72
N LEU A 175 -4.28 5.05 -2.93
CA LEU A 175 -5.12 5.11 -4.13
C LEU A 175 -5.89 3.81 -4.35
N SER A 176 -5.28 2.64 -4.08
CA SER A 176 -5.97 1.36 -4.19
C SER A 176 -7.17 1.23 -3.25
N VAL A 177 -7.08 1.77 -2.02
CA VAL A 177 -8.19 1.80 -1.07
C VAL A 177 -9.27 2.77 -1.53
N LEU A 178 -8.89 3.98 -1.95
CA LEU A 178 -9.84 5.04 -2.35
C LEU A 178 -10.65 4.70 -3.61
N ILE A 179 -10.09 3.95 -4.56
CA ILE A 179 -10.78 3.61 -5.81
C ILE A 179 -11.46 2.24 -5.76
N CYS A 180 -11.18 1.41 -4.75
CA CYS A 180 -11.79 0.09 -4.65
C CYS A 180 -13.28 0.25 -4.28
N PRO A 181 -14.22 -0.32 -5.04
CA PRO A 181 -15.65 -0.19 -4.73
C PRO A 181 -16.09 -0.90 -3.45
N ALA A 182 -15.33 -1.92 -3.02
CA ALA A 182 -15.65 -2.76 -1.87
C ALA A 182 -14.35 -3.32 -1.24
N PRO A 183 -13.51 -2.46 -0.62
CA PRO A 183 -12.22 -2.87 -0.08
C PRO A 183 -12.35 -3.99 0.97
N GLU A 184 -13.48 -4.07 1.67
CA GLU A 184 -13.77 -5.10 2.66
C GLU A 184 -13.94 -6.51 2.07
N ASN A 185 -14.26 -6.61 0.78
CA ASN A 185 -14.42 -7.87 0.06
C ASN A 185 -13.24 -8.18 -0.88
N HIS A 186 -12.28 -7.26 -1.02
CA HIS A 186 -11.16 -7.40 -1.95
C HIS A 186 -9.86 -7.76 -1.21
N LYS A 187 -9.52 -9.05 -1.19
CA LYS A 187 -8.38 -9.58 -0.40
C LYS A 187 -7.06 -8.86 -0.68
N ALA A 188 -6.73 -8.58 -1.94
CA ALA A 188 -5.48 -7.87 -2.30
C ALA A 188 -5.42 -6.49 -1.65
N VAL A 189 -6.50 -5.70 -1.74
CA VAL A 189 -6.58 -4.38 -1.10
C VAL A 189 -6.50 -4.48 0.42
N ARG A 190 -7.20 -5.45 1.04
CA ARG A 190 -7.13 -5.64 2.50
C ARG A 190 -5.73 -5.95 3.00
N ASP A 191 -5.03 -6.84 2.31
CA ASP A 191 -3.77 -7.39 2.80
C ASP A 191 -2.56 -6.54 2.38
N GLY A 192 -2.57 -6.04 1.14
CA GLY A 192 -1.45 -5.33 0.54
C GLY A 192 -1.53 -3.81 0.65
N ALA A 193 -2.70 -3.24 1.00
CA ALA A 193 -2.87 -1.80 1.17
C ALA A 193 -3.44 -1.41 2.53
N LEU A 194 -4.64 -1.88 2.87
CA LEU A 194 -5.32 -1.46 4.11
C LEU A 194 -4.56 -1.87 5.38
N LEU A 195 -4.04 -3.10 5.41
CA LEU A 195 -3.27 -3.59 6.56
C LEU A 195 -1.98 -2.77 6.80
N PRO A 196 -1.09 -2.55 5.81
CA PRO A 196 0.06 -1.68 5.98
C PRO A 196 -0.33 -0.25 6.40
N LEU A 197 -1.36 0.34 5.77
CA LEU A 197 -1.80 1.69 6.13
C LEU A 197 -2.35 1.77 7.56
N ALA A 198 -3.03 0.71 8.03
CA ALA A 198 -3.47 0.60 9.42
C ALA A 198 -2.30 0.53 10.40
N GLN A 199 -1.18 -0.09 10.02
CA GLN A 199 0.05 -0.12 10.82
C GLN A 199 0.76 1.24 10.80
N GLU A 200 0.75 1.95 9.67
CA GLU A 200 1.43 3.23 9.48
C GLU A 200 0.75 4.41 10.22
N GLY A 201 -0.58 4.39 10.41
CA GLY A 201 -1.24 5.42 11.22
C GLY A 201 -2.68 5.76 10.86
N LEU A 202 -3.61 4.81 10.98
CA LEU A 202 -5.05 5.11 11.08
C LEU A 202 -5.43 5.56 12.50
N LEU A 203 -6.62 6.14 12.68
CA LEU A 203 -7.13 6.40 14.02
C LEU A 203 -7.42 5.08 14.75
N GLU A 204 -7.21 5.07 16.08
CA GLU A 204 -7.45 3.87 16.90
C GLU A 204 -8.88 3.35 16.78
N THR A 205 -9.87 4.26 16.69
CA THR A 205 -11.27 3.89 16.50
C THR A 205 -11.50 3.10 15.21
N SER A 206 -10.86 3.50 14.11
CA SER A 206 -10.93 2.77 12.84
C SER A 206 -10.21 1.43 12.94
N LYS A 207 -9.04 1.36 13.57
CA LYS A 207 -8.32 0.10 13.81
C LYS A 207 -9.18 -0.88 14.59
N GLU A 208 -9.77 -0.47 15.71
CA GLU A 208 -10.67 -1.29 16.53
C GLU A 208 -11.87 -1.81 15.72
N ARG A 209 -12.43 -1.00 14.82
CA ARG A 209 -13.51 -1.41 13.92
C ARG A 209 -13.03 -2.48 12.93
N LEU A 210 -11.85 -2.32 12.33
CA LEU A 210 -11.24 -3.30 11.43
C LEU A 210 -10.97 -4.63 12.16
N GLU A 211 -10.44 -4.57 13.38
CA GLU A 211 -10.18 -5.76 14.21
C GLU A 211 -11.46 -6.55 14.50
N GLN A 212 -12.59 -5.87 14.69
CA GLN A 212 -13.88 -6.51 14.93
C GLN A 212 -14.49 -7.19 13.70
N VAL A 213 -14.04 -6.84 12.48
CA VAL A 213 -14.70 -7.29 11.25
C VAL A 213 -13.86 -8.23 10.38
N PHE A 214 -12.55 -8.26 10.59
CA PHE A 214 -11.63 -9.08 9.82
C PHE A 214 -11.20 -10.37 10.53
N PRO A 215 -10.72 -11.37 9.76
CA PRO A 215 -10.27 -12.64 10.31
C PRO A 215 -9.14 -12.48 11.35
N ALA A 216 -9.05 -13.43 12.29
CA ALA A 216 -8.07 -13.41 13.37
C ALA A 216 -6.61 -13.36 12.88
N ASP A 217 -6.29 -13.97 11.74
CA ASP A 217 -4.95 -13.92 11.15
C ASP A 217 -4.60 -12.51 10.66
N TRP A 218 -5.58 -11.78 10.12
CA TRP A 218 -5.41 -10.38 9.71
C TRP A 218 -5.17 -9.49 10.94
N VAL A 219 -5.96 -9.68 12.00
CA VAL A 219 -5.82 -8.95 13.27
C VAL A 219 -4.47 -9.21 13.93
N ARG A 220 -4.02 -10.47 13.93
CA ARG A 220 -2.69 -10.83 14.44
C ARG A 220 -1.59 -10.07 13.69
N ARG A 221 -1.64 -10.05 12.35
CA ARG A 221 -0.68 -9.32 11.52
C ARG A 221 -0.71 -7.81 11.76
N LEU A 222 -1.89 -7.23 11.97
CA LEU A 222 -2.02 -5.81 12.31
C LEU A 222 -1.24 -5.50 13.60
N ARG A 223 -1.51 -6.26 14.66
CA ARG A 223 -0.87 -6.07 15.97
C ARG A 223 0.65 -6.29 15.93
N GLU A 224 1.09 -7.34 15.24
CA GLU A 224 2.53 -7.62 15.04
C GLU A 224 3.28 -6.48 14.36
N GLY A 225 2.63 -5.75 13.45
CA GLY A 225 3.24 -4.59 12.79
C GLY A 225 3.24 -3.33 13.64
N LEU A 226 2.28 -3.16 14.56
CA LEU A 226 2.26 -2.04 15.50
C LEU A 226 3.36 -2.17 16.56
N ASP A 227 3.72 -3.39 16.97
CA ASP A 227 4.80 -3.63 17.93
C ASP A 227 6.21 -3.37 17.32
N GLN A 228 6.30 -3.23 16.00
CA GLN A 228 7.55 -3.03 15.24
C GLN A 228 7.74 -1.60 14.71
N ALA A 229 6.72 -0.74 14.83
CA ALA A 229 6.71 0.65 14.36
C ALA A 229 7.15 1.62 15.47
#